data_AF-A0AAW4AGS0-F1
#
_entry.id   AF-A0AAW4AGS0-F1
#
_cell.length_a   1.000
_cell.length_b   1.000
_cell.length_c   1.000
_cell.angle_alpha   90.00
_cell.angle_beta   90.00
_cell.angle_gamma   90.00
#
_symmetry.space_group_name_H-M   'P 1'
#
loop_
_entity.id
_entity.type
_entity.pdbx_description
1 polymer ?
#
loop_
_entity_poly.entity_id
_entity_poly.type
_entity_poly.pdbx_seq_one_letter_code
_entity_poly.pdbx_strand_id
1 'polypeptide(L)'
;MQVEVTGPPCSGKSYYLKGEANLLSKNKLSKFYFFWVGGGTLSYSELILLIRLCSQEKVSFIFKLNIFYNALIKFGVFHKSINNSNNNVVDEGISHLAFNFLEAKYTDLELLVKDRLPLVHVKIIVNIDDNILKERLLSRGHTRLRYYSIDNFLYKNHAAKIKAEMYSKKFSGNYTELKL
;
A
#
# COMPACT_ATOMS: atom_id res chain seq x y z
N MET A 1 16.26 6.41 8.50
CA MET A 1 15.37 5.21 8.44
C MET A 1 14.09 5.63 7.74
N GLN A 2 13.63 4.87 6.73
CA GLN A 2 12.41 5.21 5.98
C GLN A 2 11.18 5.03 6.87
N VAL A 3 10.24 5.96 6.80
CA VAL A 3 8.94 5.86 7.46
C VAL A 3 7.84 5.68 6.42
N GLU A 4 7.02 4.65 6.56
CA GLU A 4 5.83 4.43 5.74
C GLU A 4 4.57 4.69 6.58
N VAL A 5 3.63 5.47 6.02
CA VAL A 5 2.29 5.62 6.60
C VAL A 5 1.31 4.82 5.76
N THR A 6 0.62 3.86 6.39
CA THR A 6 -0.34 2.96 5.74
C THR A 6 -1.66 2.87 6.53
N GLY A 7 -2.65 2.19 5.97
CA GLY A 7 -3.99 2.05 6.54
C GLY A 7 -5.07 2.20 5.47
N PRO A 8 -6.35 1.98 5.85
CA PRO A 8 -7.46 1.94 4.90
C PRO A 8 -7.54 3.17 3.97
N PRO A 9 -8.08 3.02 2.75
CA PRO A 9 -8.34 4.15 1.86
C PRO A 9 -9.29 5.14 2.57
N CYS A 10 -9.08 6.44 2.41
CA CYS A 10 -9.86 7.49 3.09
C CYS A 10 -9.76 7.51 4.64
N SER A 11 -8.84 6.76 5.25
CA SER A 11 -8.64 6.79 6.70
C SER A 11 -8.13 8.14 7.23
N GLY A 12 -7.56 9.00 6.40
CA GLY A 12 -7.03 10.31 6.84
C GLY A 12 -5.51 10.34 7.01
N LYS A 13 -4.77 9.41 6.39
CA LYS A 13 -3.30 9.39 6.32
C LYS A 13 -2.67 10.75 6.03
N SER A 14 -3.29 11.53 5.14
CA SER A 14 -2.83 12.88 4.79
C SER A 14 -2.74 13.84 5.98
N TYR A 15 -3.48 13.62 7.07
CA TYR A 15 -3.39 14.42 8.29
C TYR A 15 -2.04 14.22 8.98
N TYR A 16 -1.57 12.96 9.06
CA TYR A 16 -0.24 12.62 9.62
C TYR A 16 0.92 13.03 8.74
N LEU A 17 0.67 13.19 7.44
CA LEU A 17 1.70 13.57 6.46
C LEU A 17 1.77 15.09 6.27
N LYS A 18 0.93 15.87 6.96
CA LYS A 18 0.88 17.32 6.83
C LYS A 18 2.10 17.94 7.52
N GLY A 19 2.94 18.62 6.75
CA GLY A 19 4.18 19.25 7.25
C GLY A 19 5.43 18.40 7.09
N GLU A 20 5.33 17.18 6.54
CA GLU A 20 6.49 16.35 6.24
C GLU A 20 7.24 16.89 5.01
N ALA A 21 8.41 17.47 5.24
CA ALA A 21 9.22 18.13 4.20
C ALA A 21 9.74 17.15 3.12
N ASN A 22 9.83 15.85 3.42
CA ASN A 22 10.42 14.82 2.55
C ASN A 22 9.39 13.81 2.02
N LEU A 23 8.17 14.27 1.69
CA LEU A 23 7.17 13.41 1.07
C LEU A 23 7.58 13.05 -0.37
N LEU A 24 7.89 11.78 -0.63
CA LEU A 24 8.29 11.34 -1.97
C LEU A 24 7.13 11.51 -2.98
N SER A 25 7.45 12.22 -4.07
CA SER A 25 6.52 13.03 -4.86
C SER A 25 5.40 12.30 -5.62
N LYS A 26 4.31 13.03 -5.85
CA LYS A 26 3.08 12.63 -6.55
C LYS A 26 3.08 12.88 -8.07
N ASN A 27 4.16 13.40 -8.66
CA ASN A 27 4.13 13.85 -10.07
C ASN A 27 4.19 12.66 -11.07
N LYS A 28 3.67 12.85 -12.30
CA LYS A 28 3.53 11.75 -13.28
C LYS A 28 4.88 11.20 -13.75
N LEU A 29 5.89 12.07 -13.90
CA LEU A 29 7.23 11.69 -14.34
C LEU A 29 7.95 10.81 -13.31
N SER A 30 7.83 11.14 -12.02
CA SER A 30 8.40 10.32 -10.95
C SER A 30 7.74 8.94 -10.89
N LYS A 31 6.43 8.84 -11.11
CA LYS A 31 5.72 7.56 -11.20
C LYS A 31 6.26 6.67 -12.32
N PHE A 32 6.53 7.24 -13.49
CA PHE A 32 7.12 6.48 -14.60
C PHE A 32 8.52 5.97 -14.24
N TYR A 33 9.38 6.84 -13.67
CA TYR A 33 10.69 6.42 -13.16
C TYR A 33 10.58 5.30 -12.11
N PHE A 34 9.73 5.46 -11.10
CA PHE A 34 9.54 4.45 -10.04
C PHE A 34 8.97 3.14 -10.56
N PHE A 35 8.13 3.17 -11.60
CA PHE A 35 7.65 1.95 -12.24
C PHE A 35 8.81 1.11 -12.79
N TRP A 36 9.73 1.72 -13.55
CA TRP A 36 10.88 1.02 -14.12
C TRP A 36 11.86 0.54 -13.05
N VAL A 37 12.15 1.39 -12.06
CA VAL A 37 12.99 0.99 -10.92
C VAL A 37 12.36 -0.19 -10.19
N GLY A 38 11.07 -0.13 -9.89
CA GLY A 38 10.35 -1.21 -9.24
C GLY A 38 10.44 -2.53 -10.03
N GLY A 39 10.18 -2.48 -11.34
CA GLY A 39 10.32 -3.64 -12.22
C GLY A 39 11.73 -4.24 -12.24
N GLY A 40 12.77 -3.41 -12.22
CA GLY A 40 14.17 -3.86 -12.19
C GLY A 40 14.64 -4.39 -10.84
N THR A 41 13.94 -4.07 -9.74
CA THR A 41 14.31 -4.51 -8.38
C THR A 41 13.66 -5.82 -7.94
N LEU A 42 12.66 -6.29 -8.68
CA LEU A 42 11.97 -7.54 -8.37
C LEU A 42 12.61 -8.71 -9.10
N SER A 43 12.74 -9.84 -8.41
CA SER A 43 13.10 -11.09 -9.06
C SER A 43 11.99 -11.57 -9.99
N TYR A 44 12.34 -12.46 -10.92
CA TYR A 44 11.38 -13.04 -11.86
C TYR A 44 10.21 -13.76 -11.15
N SER A 45 10.50 -14.47 -10.06
CA SER A 45 9.47 -15.17 -9.27
C SER A 45 8.51 -14.19 -8.58
N GLU A 46 9.02 -13.07 -8.07
CA GLU A 46 8.18 -12.01 -7.47
C GLU A 46 7.31 -11.31 -8.52
N LEU A 47 7.83 -11.08 -9.73
CA LEU A 47 7.05 -10.54 -10.85
C LEU A 47 5.90 -11.48 -11.24
N ILE A 48 6.17 -12.78 -11.35
CA ILE A 48 5.13 -13.79 -11.58
C ILE A 48 4.09 -13.76 -10.47
N LEU A 49 4.54 -13.71 -9.21
CA LEU A 49 3.65 -13.64 -8.06
C LEU A 49 2.75 -12.40 -8.12
N LEU A 50 3.29 -11.22 -8.44
CA LEU A 50 2.49 -10.00 -8.61
C LEU A 50 1.45 -10.13 -9.72
N ILE A 51 1.82 -10.69 -10.88
CA ILE A 51 0.89 -10.94 -11.99
C ILE A 51 -0.23 -11.87 -11.54
N ARG A 52 0.11 -12.94 -10.80
CA ARG A 52 -0.87 -13.89 -10.23
C ARG A 52 -1.81 -13.21 -9.24
N LEU A 53 -1.31 -12.33 -8.37
CA LEU A 53 -2.15 -11.61 -7.42
C LEU A 53 -3.08 -10.63 -8.15
N CYS A 54 -2.60 -9.95 -9.20
CA CYS A 54 -3.44 -9.08 -10.03
C CYS A 54 -4.56 -9.87 -10.72
N SER A 55 -4.27 -11.09 -11.20
CA SER A 55 -5.25 -11.90 -11.92
C SER A 55 -6.39 -12.40 -11.03
N GLN A 56 -6.16 -12.57 -9.73
CA GLN A 56 -7.15 -12.98 -8.74
C GLN A 56 -8.18 -11.88 -8.39
N GLU A 57 -7.85 -10.61 -8.64
CA GLU A 57 -8.73 -9.50 -8.29
C GLU A 57 -10.05 -9.52 -9.09
N LYS A 58 -11.18 -9.30 -8.40
CA LYS A 58 -12.52 -9.32 -9.01
C LYS A 58 -12.88 -7.97 -9.63
N VAL A 59 -12.06 -7.53 -10.58
CA VAL A 59 -12.17 -6.23 -11.28
C VAL A 59 -11.85 -6.39 -12.78
N SER A 60 -12.10 -5.35 -13.58
CA SER A 60 -11.80 -5.39 -15.02
C SER A 60 -10.30 -5.52 -15.31
N PHE A 61 -9.94 -6.06 -16.46
CA PHE A 61 -8.54 -6.25 -16.88
C PHE A 61 -7.71 -4.94 -16.82
N ILE A 62 -8.27 -3.84 -17.31
CA ILE A 62 -7.62 -2.52 -17.25
C ILE A 62 -7.34 -2.12 -15.79
N PHE A 63 -8.25 -2.43 -14.88
CA PHE A 63 -8.04 -2.14 -13.46
C PHE A 63 -6.96 -3.05 -12.85
N LYS A 64 -6.88 -4.31 -13.27
CA LYS A 64 -5.78 -5.22 -12.86
C LYS A 64 -4.41 -4.67 -13.28
N LEU A 65 -4.29 -4.14 -14.50
CA LEU A 65 -3.06 -3.48 -14.95
C LEU A 65 -2.72 -2.25 -14.09
N ASN A 66 -3.72 -1.46 -13.69
CA ASN A 66 -3.49 -0.34 -12.78
C ASN A 66 -3.04 -0.79 -11.39
N ILE A 67 -3.55 -1.91 -10.87
CA ILE A 67 -3.08 -2.50 -9.61
C ILE A 67 -1.61 -2.92 -9.75
N PHE A 68 -1.27 -3.63 -10.83
CA PHE A 68 0.10 -4.05 -11.12
C PHE A 68 1.06 -2.86 -11.20
N TYR A 69 0.69 -1.83 -11.98
CA TYR A 69 1.44 -0.59 -12.12
C TYR A 69 1.69 0.10 -10.77
N ASN A 70 0.65 0.24 -9.95
CA ASN A 70 0.79 0.84 -8.62
C ASN A 70 1.65 0.01 -7.67
N ALA A 71 1.58 -1.33 -7.75
CA ALA A 71 2.43 -2.20 -6.96
C ALA A 71 3.92 -2.01 -7.33
N LEU A 72 4.25 -2.00 -8.63
CA LEU A 72 5.62 -1.75 -9.09
C LEU A 72 6.15 -0.40 -8.64
N ILE A 73 5.34 0.66 -8.71
CA ILE A 73 5.73 1.97 -8.18
C ILE A 73 6.12 1.90 -6.70
N LYS A 74 5.37 1.16 -5.87
CA LYS A 74 5.69 1.04 -4.44
C LYS A 74 7.05 0.39 -4.21
N PHE A 75 7.42 -0.61 -5.00
CA PHE A 75 8.77 -1.20 -4.95
C PHE A 75 9.86 -0.22 -5.42
N GLY A 76 9.59 0.56 -6.47
CA GLY A 76 10.53 1.57 -6.93
C GLY A 76 10.75 2.70 -5.92
N VAL A 77 9.67 3.16 -5.28
CA VAL A 77 9.72 4.15 -4.20
C VAL A 77 10.50 3.59 -3.02
N PHE A 78 10.22 2.35 -2.61
CA PHE A 78 10.98 1.67 -1.55
C PHE A 78 12.48 1.65 -1.88
N HIS A 79 12.87 1.16 -3.06
CA HIS A 79 14.28 1.06 -3.42
C HIS A 79 14.98 2.42 -3.44
N LYS A 80 14.33 3.46 -3.97
CA LYS A 80 14.89 4.81 -3.96
C LYS A 80 14.99 5.38 -2.55
N SER A 81 14.00 5.10 -1.71
CA SER A 81 13.93 5.64 -0.36
C SER A 81 14.98 5.02 0.56
N ILE A 82 15.22 3.72 0.52
CA ILE A 82 16.26 3.06 1.33
C ILE A 82 17.68 3.45 0.92
N ASN A 83 17.89 3.78 -0.36
CA ASN A 83 19.20 4.17 -0.89
C ASN A 83 19.52 5.66 -0.70
N ASN A 84 18.53 6.46 -0.32
CA ASN A 84 18.74 7.87 0.00
C ASN A 84 18.95 8.02 1.52
N SER A 85 20.00 8.71 1.95
CA SER A 85 20.30 8.94 3.37
C SER A 85 19.30 9.85 4.10
N ASN A 86 18.30 10.39 3.40
CA ASN A 86 17.31 11.29 3.98
C ASN A 86 16.20 10.49 4.69
N ASN A 87 15.70 11.02 5.81
CA ASN A 87 14.49 10.53 6.46
C ASN A 87 13.26 10.85 5.59
N ASN A 88 13.04 10.00 4.58
CA ASN A 88 11.90 10.10 3.69
C ASN A 88 10.65 9.51 4.36
N VAL A 89 9.52 10.18 4.16
CA VAL A 89 8.20 9.67 4.55
C VAL A 89 7.44 9.30 3.29
N VAL A 90 6.90 8.08 3.28
CA VAL A 90 6.19 7.51 2.13
C VAL A 90 4.72 7.29 2.49
N ASP A 91 3.83 7.91 1.72
CA ASP A 91 2.40 7.65 1.76
C ASP A 91 2.11 6.36 0.99
N GLU A 92 1.59 5.34 1.68
CA GLU A 92 1.25 4.05 1.09
C GLU A 92 2.45 3.37 0.42
N GLY A 93 3.50 3.04 1.16
CA GLY A 93 4.65 2.28 0.63
C GLY A 93 4.37 0.77 0.45
N ILE A 94 5.39 -0.07 0.53
CA ILE A 94 5.23 -1.53 0.34
C ILE A 94 4.34 -2.17 1.42
N SER A 95 4.29 -1.56 2.61
CA SER A 95 3.36 -1.94 3.69
C SER A 95 1.88 -1.74 3.32
N HIS A 96 1.57 -1.11 2.18
CA HIS A 96 0.21 -0.88 1.71
C HIS A 96 -0.29 -1.93 0.70
N LEU A 97 0.54 -2.88 0.26
CA LEU A 97 0.16 -3.83 -0.80
C LEU A 97 -1.10 -4.63 -0.49
N ALA A 98 -1.41 -4.90 0.78
CA ALA A 98 -2.67 -5.58 1.16
C ALA A 98 -3.93 -4.84 0.69
N PHE A 99 -3.91 -3.51 0.63
CA PHE A 99 -5.04 -2.70 0.15
C PHE A 99 -5.10 -2.62 -1.37
N ASN A 100 -3.97 -2.90 -2.06
CA ASN A 100 -3.95 -3.08 -3.52
C ASN A 100 -4.49 -4.45 -3.93
N PHE A 101 -4.29 -5.48 -3.12
CA PHE A 101 -4.67 -6.87 -3.41
C PHE A 101 -5.69 -7.39 -2.39
N LEU A 102 -6.95 -7.04 -2.59
CA LEU A 102 -8.04 -7.37 -1.67
C LEU A 102 -8.31 -8.87 -1.60
N GLU A 103 -8.14 -9.59 -2.71
CA GLU A 103 -8.38 -11.03 -2.81
C GLU A 103 -7.14 -11.88 -2.43
N ALA A 104 -5.96 -11.25 -2.27
CA ALA A 104 -4.73 -11.96 -1.98
C ALA A 104 -4.72 -12.63 -0.60
N LYS A 105 -4.08 -13.80 -0.52
CA LYS A 105 -3.78 -14.47 0.75
C LYS A 105 -2.65 -13.75 1.47
N TYR A 106 -2.63 -13.86 2.80
CA TYR A 106 -1.56 -13.30 3.64
C TYR A 106 -0.18 -13.83 3.21
N THR A 107 -0.05 -15.14 3.01
CA THR A 107 1.22 -15.81 2.66
C THR A 107 1.82 -15.30 1.34
N ASP A 108 0.98 -14.97 0.36
CA ASP A 108 1.45 -14.43 -0.91
C ASP A 108 2.00 -13.01 -0.75
N LEU A 109 1.33 -12.18 0.05
CA LEU A 109 1.80 -10.83 0.36
C LEU A 109 3.07 -10.86 1.21
N GLU A 110 3.14 -11.75 2.18
CA GLU A 110 4.31 -11.99 3.03
C GLU A 110 5.56 -12.25 2.20
N LEU A 111 5.47 -13.12 1.18
CA LEU A 111 6.61 -13.41 0.28
C LEU A 111 7.15 -12.16 -0.43
N LEU A 112 6.30 -11.17 -0.72
CA LEU A 112 6.70 -9.93 -1.38
C LEU A 112 7.33 -8.90 -0.43
N VAL A 113 7.01 -8.96 0.86
CA VAL A 113 7.35 -7.89 1.80
C VAL A 113 8.35 -8.30 2.88
N LYS A 114 8.49 -9.60 3.18
CA LYS A 114 9.27 -10.12 4.32
C LYS A 114 10.73 -9.65 4.34
N ASP A 115 11.37 -9.53 3.19
CA ASP A 115 12.79 -9.17 3.09
C ASP A 115 13.00 -7.64 2.98
N ARG A 116 11.91 -6.88 2.85
CA ARG A 116 11.94 -5.43 2.59
C ARG A 116 11.46 -4.61 3.79
N LEU A 117 10.42 -5.07 4.47
CA LEU A 117 9.88 -4.40 5.66
C LEU A 117 10.88 -4.23 6.81
N PRO A 118 11.87 -5.12 7.04
CA PRO A 118 12.86 -4.92 8.11
C PRO A 118 13.62 -3.59 8.00
N LEU A 119 13.67 -2.99 6.80
CA LEU A 119 14.36 -1.73 6.51
C LEU A 119 13.47 -0.49 6.72
N VAL A 120 12.22 -0.67 7.16
CA VAL A 120 11.19 0.38 7.17
C VAL A 120 10.53 0.47 8.55
N HIS A 121 10.28 1.71 9.00
CA HIS A 121 9.34 2.00 10.08
C HIS A 121 7.93 2.09 9.50
N VAL A 122 7.05 1.16 9.87
CA VAL A 122 5.65 1.23 9.45
C VAL A 122 4.79 1.88 10.53
N LYS A 123 4.13 2.99 10.17
CA LYS A 123 3.05 3.60 10.94
C LYS A 123 1.72 3.25 10.28
N ILE A 124 0.83 2.55 10.96
CA ILE A 124 -0.45 2.11 10.41
C ILE A 124 -1.64 2.69 11.17
N ILE A 125 -2.63 3.17 10.45
CA ILE A 125 -3.90 3.60 11.04
C ILE A 125 -4.78 2.37 11.28
N VAL A 126 -5.01 2.04 12.56
CA VAL A 126 -5.73 0.82 12.97
C VAL A 126 -7.17 1.07 13.39
N ASN A 127 -7.44 2.26 13.94
CA ASN A 127 -8.75 2.62 14.50
C ASN A 127 -9.36 3.78 13.71
N ILE A 128 -10.35 3.47 12.89
CA ILE A 128 -11.28 4.44 12.33
C ILE A 128 -12.68 3.85 12.41
N ASP A 129 -13.66 4.69 12.77
CA ASP A 129 -15.06 4.30 12.77
C ASP A 129 -15.54 4.01 11.33
N ASP A 130 -16.29 2.91 11.17
CA ASP A 130 -16.76 2.46 9.86
C ASP A 130 -17.77 3.41 9.23
N ASN A 131 -18.58 4.12 10.02
CA ASN A 131 -19.50 5.12 9.49
C ASN A 131 -18.73 6.32 8.94
N ILE A 132 -17.70 6.78 9.66
CA ILE A 132 -16.79 7.84 9.18
C ILE A 132 -16.08 7.40 7.90
N LEU A 133 -15.58 6.16 7.87
CA LEU A 133 -14.89 5.63 6.69
C LEU A 133 -15.83 5.52 5.49
N LYS A 134 -17.06 5.03 5.72
CA LYS A 134 -18.14 4.92 4.73
C LYS A 134 -18.49 6.28 4.14
N GLU A 135 -18.74 7.27 4.99
CA GLU A 135 -19.05 8.65 4.59
C GLU A 135 -17.93 9.25 3.73
N ARG A 136 -16.67 9.09 4.16
CA ARG A 136 -15.51 9.59 3.40
C ARG A 136 -15.32 8.90 2.06
N LEU A 137 -15.58 7.59 1.99
CA LEU A 137 -15.49 6.82 0.75
C LEU A 137 -16.57 7.23 -0.26
N LEU A 138 -17.78 7.49 0.20
CA LEU A 138 -18.90 7.94 -0.64
C LEU A 138 -18.70 9.39 -1.10
N SER A 139 -18.33 10.29 -0.18
CA SER A 139 -18.15 11.73 -0.48
C SER A 139 -16.97 12.01 -1.41
N ARG A 140 -15.82 11.37 -1.20
CA ARG A 140 -14.64 11.55 -2.07
C ARG A 140 -14.70 10.73 -3.35
N GLY A 141 -15.49 9.65 -3.32
CA GLY A 141 -15.46 8.61 -4.32
C GLY A 141 -14.21 7.74 -4.21
N HIS A 142 -14.39 6.45 -4.46
CA HIS A 142 -13.27 5.51 -4.57
C HIS A 142 -13.50 4.60 -5.77
N THR A 143 -12.46 4.43 -6.60
CA THR A 143 -12.60 3.73 -7.90
C THR A 143 -13.02 2.27 -7.75
N ARG A 144 -12.69 1.63 -6.62
CA ARG A 144 -13.15 0.27 -6.30
C ARG A 144 -14.66 0.16 -6.08
N LEU A 145 -15.37 1.24 -5.75
CA LEU A 145 -16.83 1.23 -5.57
C LEU A 145 -17.59 1.01 -6.90
N ARG A 146 -16.89 1.04 -8.04
CA ARG A 146 -17.44 0.60 -9.33
C ARG A 146 -17.61 -0.92 -9.44
N TYR A 147 -16.92 -1.68 -8.59
CA TYR A 147 -16.87 -3.15 -8.64
C TYR A 147 -17.40 -3.82 -7.37
N TYR A 148 -17.49 -3.07 -6.27
CA TYR A 148 -17.91 -3.56 -4.97
C TYR A 148 -18.97 -2.62 -4.39
N SER A 149 -19.99 -3.19 -3.72
CA SER A 149 -20.82 -2.39 -2.82
C SER A 149 -19.96 -1.82 -1.69
N ILE A 150 -20.40 -0.71 -1.11
CA ILE A 150 -19.64 -0.04 -0.04
C ILE A 150 -19.38 -0.97 1.16
N ASP A 151 -20.37 -1.76 1.56
CA ASP A 151 -20.23 -2.67 2.71
C ASP A 151 -19.29 -3.84 2.40
N ASN A 152 -19.35 -4.41 1.19
CA ASN A 152 -18.40 -5.44 0.73
C ASN A 152 -16.98 -4.88 0.62
N PHE A 153 -16.83 -3.64 0.15
CA PHE A 153 -15.54 -2.97 0.08
C PHE A 153 -14.95 -2.72 1.48
N LEU A 154 -15.77 -2.27 2.44
CA LEU A 154 -15.34 -2.10 3.83
C LEU A 154 -14.90 -3.42 4.45
N TYR A 155 -15.70 -4.48 4.31
CA TYR A 155 -15.34 -5.83 4.77
C TYR A 155 -13.97 -6.27 4.22
N LYS A 156 -13.74 -6.10 2.91
CA LYS A 156 -12.45 -6.43 2.28
C LYS A 156 -11.30 -5.55 2.76
N ASN A 157 -11.55 -4.27 3.03
CA ASN A 157 -10.53 -3.38 3.59
C ASN A 157 -10.16 -3.75 5.03
N HIS A 158 -11.10 -4.23 5.84
CA HIS A 158 -10.77 -4.76 7.17
C HIS A 158 -9.86 -5.98 7.08
N ALA A 159 -10.16 -6.92 6.18
CA ALA A 159 -9.29 -8.05 5.93
C ALA A 159 -7.90 -7.62 5.41
N ALA A 160 -7.83 -6.61 4.53
CA ALA A 160 -6.59 -6.00 4.08
C ALA A 160 -5.79 -5.36 5.23
N LYS A 161 -6.48 -4.65 6.13
CA LYS A 161 -5.88 -4.04 7.32
C LYS A 161 -5.24 -5.08 8.21
N ILE A 162 -5.97 -6.16 8.53
CA ILE A 162 -5.44 -7.27 9.35
C ILE A 162 -4.19 -7.87 8.70
N LYS A 163 -4.22 -8.15 7.38
CA LYS A 163 -3.05 -8.64 6.65
C LYS A 163 -1.87 -7.66 6.76
N ALA A 164 -2.12 -6.36 6.61
CA ALA A 164 -1.09 -5.32 6.70
C ALA A 164 -0.48 -5.20 8.09
N GLU A 165 -1.31 -5.25 9.14
CA GLU A 165 -0.86 -5.26 10.52
C GLU A 165 -0.01 -6.49 10.81
N MET A 166 -0.44 -7.68 10.38
CA MET A 166 0.27 -8.93 10.62
C MET A 166 1.69 -8.91 10.06
N TYR A 167 1.89 -8.61 8.77
CA TYR A 167 3.24 -8.60 8.21
C TYR A 167 4.06 -7.41 8.72
N SER A 168 3.43 -6.29 9.08
CA SER A 168 4.17 -5.13 9.58
C SER A 168 4.67 -5.39 11.00
N LYS A 169 3.83 -5.93 11.89
CA LYS A 169 4.24 -6.37 13.23
C LYS A 169 5.33 -7.44 13.17
N LYS A 170 5.23 -8.36 12.20
CA LYS A 170 6.16 -9.49 12.07
C LYS A 170 7.53 -9.09 11.49
N PHE A 171 7.55 -8.19 10.51
CA PHE A 171 8.77 -7.95 9.71
C PHE A 171 9.29 -6.53 9.74
N SER A 172 8.51 -5.52 10.16
CA SER A 172 9.01 -4.15 10.12
C SER A 172 10.15 -3.92 11.11
N GLY A 173 11.12 -3.08 10.75
CA GLY A 173 12.19 -2.70 11.69
C GLY A 173 11.64 -1.94 12.90
N ASN A 174 10.53 -1.22 12.71
CA ASN A 174 9.72 -0.66 13.78
C ASN A 174 8.25 -0.57 13.32
N TYR A 175 7.33 -0.76 14.25
CA TYR A 175 5.89 -0.74 14.03
C TYR A 175 5.21 0.23 14.99
N THR A 176 4.29 1.05 14.48
CA THR A 176 3.51 1.97 15.32
C THR A 176 2.07 2.04 14.86
N GLU A 177 1.16 1.90 15.82
CA GLU A 177 -0.28 2.09 15.60
C GLU A 177 -0.63 3.57 15.76
N LEU A 178 -1.36 4.10 14.78
CA LEU A 178 -1.91 5.46 14.79
C LEU A 178 -3.42 5.39 15.08
N LYS A 179 -3.88 6.27 15.97
CA LYS A 179 -5.29 6.41 16.35
C LYS A 179 -5.81 7.76 15.87
N LEU A 180 -6.92 7.77 15.16
CA LEU A 180 -7.59 8.98 14.67
C LEU A 180 -8.88 9.26 15.43
#